data_AF-A0A662DW85-F1
#
_entry.id   AF-A0A662DW85-F1
#
_cell.length_a   1.000
_cell.length_b   1.000
_cell.length_c   1.000
_cell.angle_alpha   90.00
_cell.angle_beta   90.00
_cell.angle_gamma   90.00
#
_symmetry.space_group_name_H-M   'P 1'
#
loop_
_entity.id
_entity.type
_entity.pdbx_description
1 polymer ?
#
loop_
_entity_poly.entity_id
_entity_poly.type
_entity_poly.pdbx_seq_one_letter_code
_entity_poly.pdbx_strand_id
1 'polypeptide(L)'
;HIPRWLDEGLAQSFSRGFTIQNGRTLLGVPVKNFRNYLPESAFQHENTAKLAYTLSSGLVSYLRELGRTPLTVFLKRLKETDLETAFNSAYGINLSFFFYMFRENYLSRYTLFSLIVSDEGLFGVMTLLAVVLLLIQKIRNRRKLVRLGEEDEKEERERDARLTAEVAKTAEGEERKGGREKNLTQGH
;
A
#
# COMPACT_ATOMS: atom_id res chain seq x y z
N HIS A 1 2.65 -45.18 1.86
CA HIS A 1 3.97 -44.51 1.90
C HIS A 1 3.74 -43.00 1.88
N ILE A 2 4.40 -42.21 2.75
CA ILE A 2 4.22 -40.75 2.76
C ILE A 2 5.04 -40.14 1.61
N PRO A 3 4.46 -39.34 0.70
CA PRO A 3 5.21 -38.71 -0.38
C PRO A 3 6.31 -37.80 0.17
N ARG A 4 7.49 -37.82 -0.48
CA ARG A 4 8.67 -37.08 -0.03
C ARG A 4 8.40 -35.59 0.17
N TRP A 5 7.67 -34.96 -0.75
CA TRP A 5 7.31 -33.54 -0.65
C TRP A 5 6.45 -33.21 0.59
N LEU A 6 5.65 -34.16 1.08
CA LEU A 6 4.81 -33.92 2.25
C LEU A 6 5.63 -34.04 3.53
N ASP A 7 6.48 -35.06 3.60
CA ASP A 7 7.41 -35.30 4.71
C ASP A 7 8.37 -34.11 4.89
N GLU A 8 9.07 -33.73 3.81
CA GLU A 8 9.97 -32.58 3.81
C GLU A 8 9.25 -31.26 4.08
N GLY A 9 8.02 -31.12 3.58
CA GLY A 9 7.25 -29.88 3.72
C GLY A 9 6.79 -29.69 5.15
N LEU A 10 6.39 -30.78 5.82
CA LEU A 10 6.08 -30.77 7.24
C LEU A 10 7.34 -30.40 8.03
N ALA A 11 8.48 -31.06 7.78
CA ALA A 11 9.74 -30.77 8.45
C ALA A 11 10.18 -29.29 8.28
N GLN A 12 10.10 -28.74 7.07
CA GLN A 12 10.41 -27.33 6.78
C GLN A 12 9.43 -26.36 7.45
N SER A 13 8.13 -26.70 7.46
CA SER A 13 7.09 -25.84 8.04
C SER A 13 7.19 -25.71 9.57
N PHE A 14 7.84 -26.67 10.25
CA PHE A 14 8.09 -26.61 11.69
C PHE A 14 9.43 -25.96 12.05
N SER A 15 10.39 -25.90 11.11
CA SER A 15 11.75 -25.45 11.39
C SER A 15 12.07 -24.03 10.93
N ARG A 16 11.67 -23.64 9.70
CA ARG A 16 12.08 -22.37 9.08
C ARG A 16 10.93 -21.50 8.60
N GLY A 17 9.75 -22.07 8.36
CA GLY A 17 8.60 -21.36 7.79
C GLY A 17 8.82 -20.95 6.33
N PHE A 18 7.78 -20.36 5.72
CA PHE A 18 7.79 -19.97 4.31
C PHE A 18 8.08 -18.46 4.16
N THR A 19 9.14 -18.11 3.42
CA THR A 19 9.64 -16.72 3.31
C THR A 19 9.14 -16.01 2.04
N ILE A 20 9.29 -14.68 2.01
CA ILE A 20 8.95 -13.86 0.82
C ILE A 20 9.81 -14.27 -0.38
N GLN A 21 11.10 -14.55 -0.17
CA GLN A 21 12.00 -14.97 -1.25
C GLN A 21 11.58 -16.32 -1.83
N ASN A 22 11.17 -17.27 -0.98
CA ASN A 22 10.60 -18.55 -1.41
C ASN A 22 9.35 -18.36 -2.27
N GLY A 23 8.45 -17.47 -1.85
CA GLY A 23 7.26 -17.09 -2.63
C GLY A 23 7.61 -16.54 -4.01
N ARG A 24 8.56 -15.59 -4.09
CA ARG A 24 9.05 -15.03 -5.37
C ARG A 24 9.64 -16.09 -6.29
N THR A 25 10.46 -16.99 -5.75
CA THR A 25 11.04 -18.08 -6.54
C THR A 25 9.97 -18.97 -7.17
N LEU A 26 8.92 -19.31 -6.41
CA LEU A 26 7.83 -20.17 -6.92
C LEU A 26 6.87 -19.45 -7.89
N LEU A 27 6.72 -18.14 -7.77
CA LEU A 27 5.87 -17.35 -8.70
C LEU A 27 6.36 -17.44 -10.16
N GLY A 28 7.67 -17.59 -10.36
CA GLY A 28 8.27 -17.80 -11.69
C GLY A 28 8.04 -19.20 -12.26
N VAL A 29 7.55 -20.15 -11.47
CA VAL A 29 7.34 -21.54 -11.91
C VAL A 29 5.89 -21.71 -12.38
N PRO A 30 5.65 -22.19 -13.63
CA PRO A 30 4.31 -22.48 -14.10
C PRO A 30 3.65 -23.57 -13.24
N VAL A 31 2.38 -23.38 -12.87
CA VAL A 31 1.61 -24.33 -12.02
C VAL A 31 1.62 -25.75 -12.58
N LYS A 32 1.51 -25.91 -13.90
CA LYS A 32 1.58 -27.21 -14.58
C LYS A 32 2.88 -27.98 -14.30
N ASN A 33 3.95 -27.27 -13.95
CA ASN A 33 5.26 -27.85 -13.67
C ASN A 33 5.44 -28.20 -12.18
N PHE A 34 4.53 -27.81 -11.28
CA PHE A 34 4.67 -28.10 -9.84
C PHE A 34 4.79 -29.60 -9.57
N ARG A 35 4.02 -30.42 -10.30
CA ARG A 35 4.08 -31.88 -10.17
C ARG A 35 5.46 -32.46 -10.46
N ASN A 36 6.30 -31.79 -11.26
CA ASN A 36 7.65 -32.27 -11.59
C ASN A 36 8.61 -32.17 -10.40
N TYR A 37 8.28 -31.38 -9.38
CA TYR A 37 9.12 -31.14 -8.19
C TYR A 37 8.64 -31.91 -6.96
N LEU A 38 7.62 -32.75 -7.08
CA LEU A 38 7.05 -33.54 -5.97
C LEU A 38 7.66 -34.96 -5.81
N PRO A 39 8.11 -35.65 -6.87
CA PRO A 39 8.74 -36.96 -6.76
C PRO A 39 10.04 -36.91 -5.97
N GLU A 40 10.45 -38.04 -5.42
CA GLU A 40 11.68 -38.16 -4.63
C GLU A 40 12.93 -37.73 -5.40
N SER A 41 13.02 -38.05 -6.69
CA SER A 41 14.15 -37.67 -7.56
C SER A 41 14.38 -36.15 -7.60
N ALA A 42 13.32 -35.34 -7.50
CA ALA A 42 13.44 -33.89 -7.51
C ALA A 42 14.21 -33.35 -6.30
N PHE A 43 14.23 -34.07 -5.18
CA PHE A 43 14.94 -33.71 -3.95
C PHE A 43 16.41 -34.17 -3.95
N GLN A 44 16.77 -35.10 -4.84
CA GLN A 44 18.11 -35.67 -4.94
C GLN A 44 19.03 -34.89 -5.87
N HIS A 45 18.48 -34.27 -6.92
CA HIS A 45 19.27 -33.47 -7.86
C HIS A 45 19.40 -32.02 -7.40
N GLU A 46 20.64 -31.53 -7.29
CA GLU A 46 20.96 -30.19 -6.79
C GLU A 46 20.18 -29.08 -7.52
N ASN A 47 20.07 -29.20 -8.85
CA ASN A 47 19.37 -28.24 -9.71
C ASN A 47 17.87 -28.11 -9.41
N THR A 48 17.22 -29.20 -8.96
CA THR A 48 15.78 -29.22 -8.68
C THR A 48 15.47 -29.19 -7.19
N ALA A 49 16.41 -29.62 -6.35
CA ALA A 49 16.21 -29.78 -4.91
C ALA A 49 15.78 -28.49 -4.26
N LYS A 50 16.42 -27.36 -4.61
CA LYS A 50 16.04 -26.04 -4.07
C LYS A 50 14.57 -25.72 -4.34
N LEU A 51 14.10 -25.93 -5.56
CA LEU A 51 12.69 -25.71 -5.92
C LEU A 51 11.76 -26.73 -5.27
N ALA A 52 12.17 -27.99 -5.20
CA ALA A 52 11.40 -29.06 -4.56
C ALA A 52 11.16 -28.78 -3.07
N TYR A 53 12.21 -28.47 -2.30
CA TYR A 53 12.08 -28.07 -0.89
C TYR A 53 11.25 -26.80 -0.71
N THR A 54 11.45 -25.80 -1.57
CA THR A 54 10.71 -24.54 -1.51
C THR A 54 9.21 -24.77 -1.76
N LEU A 55 8.88 -25.53 -2.82
CA LEU A 55 7.50 -25.86 -3.18
C LEU A 55 6.84 -26.70 -2.09
N SER A 56 7.52 -27.74 -1.63
CA SER A 56 7.10 -28.61 -0.55
C SER A 56 6.74 -27.84 0.73
N SER A 57 7.61 -26.94 1.17
CA SER A 57 7.36 -26.05 2.33
C SER A 57 6.13 -25.16 2.11
N GLY A 58 5.98 -24.57 0.92
CA GLY A 58 4.85 -23.70 0.58
C GLY A 58 3.52 -24.44 0.54
N LEU A 59 3.47 -25.61 -0.11
CA LEU A 59 2.25 -26.42 -0.21
C LEU A 59 1.77 -26.85 1.18
N VAL A 60 2.67 -27.34 2.03
CA VAL A 60 2.30 -27.74 3.41
C VAL A 60 1.88 -26.54 4.25
N SER A 61 2.54 -25.40 4.11
CA SER A 61 2.14 -24.17 4.79
C SER A 61 0.72 -23.76 4.39
N TYR A 62 0.38 -23.85 3.11
CA TYR A 62 -0.96 -23.57 2.64
C TYR A 62 -1.99 -24.61 3.10
N LEU A 63 -1.65 -25.90 3.12
CA LEU A 63 -2.53 -26.94 3.70
C LEU A 63 -2.85 -26.67 5.17
N ARG A 64 -1.88 -26.19 5.93
CA ARG A 64 -2.08 -25.81 7.34
C ARG A 64 -2.98 -24.58 7.46
N GLU A 65 -2.86 -23.62 6.56
CA GLU A 65 -3.74 -22.43 6.50
C GLU A 65 -5.20 -22.80 6.20
N LEU A 66 -5.42 -23.81 5.35
CA LEU A 66 -6.77 -24.34 5.06
C LEU A 66 -7.43 -25.03 6.27
N GLY A 67 -6.64 -25.41 7.29
CA GLY A 67 -7.15 -25.85 8.60
C GLY A 67 -6.55 -27.16 9.10
N ARG A 68 -6.58 -27.34 10.43
CA ARG A 68 -6.02 -28.53 11.10
C ARG A 68 -6.83 -29.80 10.87
N THR A 69 -8.16 -29.68 10.86
CA THR A 69 -9.08 -30.82 10.68
C THR A 69 -8.88 -31.51 9.32
N PRO A 70 -8.96 -30.81 8.16
CA PRO A 70 -8.78 -31.46 6.87
C PRO A 70 -7.36 -32.02 6.71
N LEU A 71 -6.33 -31.34 7.25
CA LEU A 71 -4.96 -31.88 7.26
C LEU A 71 -4.85 -33.19 8.04
N THR A 72 -5.49 -33.30 9.19
CA THR A 72 -5.48 -34.53 10.00
C THR A 72 -6.19 -35.67 9.27
N VAL A 73 -7.35 -35.38 8.65
CA VAL A 73 -8.09 -36.36 7.85
C VAL A 73 -7.25 -36.83 6.66
N PHE A 74 -6.60 -35.90 5.96
CA PHE A 74 -5.70 -36.20 4.84
C PHE A 74 -4.57 -37.13 5.25
N LEU A 75 -3.84 -36.80 6.33
CA LEU A 75 -2.72 -37.61 6.82
C LEU A 75 -3.16 -39.00 7.28
N LYS A 76 -4.37 -39.11 7.88
CA LYS A 76 -4.94 -40.41 8.26
C LYS A 76 -5.24 -41.26 7.02
N ARG A 77 -5.96 -40.70 6.04
CA ARG A 77 -6.36 -41.40 4.81
C ARG A 77 -5.18 -41.78 3.93
N LEU A 78 -4.14 -40.96 3.89
CA LEU A 78 -2.91 -41.23 3.14
C LEU A 78 -2.18 -42.50 3.57
N LYS A 79 -2.45 -43.02 4.77
CA LYS A 79 -1.92 -44.32 5.22
C LYS A 79 -2.62 -45.49 4.54
N GLU A 80 -3.85 -45.30 4.10
CA GLU A 80 -4.76 -46.36 3.62
C GLU A 80 -5.02 -46.28 2.11
N THR A 81 -4.91 -45.08 1.50
CA THR A 81 -5.22 -44.84 0.09
C THR A 81 -4.10 -44.11 -0.64
N ASP A 82 -4.22 -44.00 -1.97
CA ASP A 82 -3.33 -43.16 -2.76
C ASP A 82 -3.47 -41.66 -2.42
N LEU A 83 -2.48 -40.88 -2.84
CA LEU A 83 -2.37 -39.46 -2.55
C LEU A 83 -3.58 -38.66 -3.05
N GLU A 84 -4.02 -38.88 -4.28
CA GLU A 84 -5.10 -38.08 -4.86
C GLU A 84 -6.43 -38.41 -4.19
N THR A 85 -6.72 -39.69 -3.98
CA THR A 85 -7.94 -40.11 -3.27
C THR A 85 -7.96 -39.61 -1.82
N ALA A 86 -6.83 -39.70 -1.11
CA ALA A 86 -6.71 -39.17 0.26
C ALA A 86 -6.94 -37.67 0.30
N PHE A 87 -6.35 -36.94 -0.66
CA PHE A 87 -6.46 -35.49 -0.76
C PHE A 87 -7.89 -35.05 -1.07
N ASN A 88 -8.48 -35.62 -2.12
CA ASN A 88 -9.82 -35.28 -2.59
C ASN A 88 -10.88 -35.54 -1.52
N SER A 89 -10.76 -36.66 -0.80
CA SER A 89 -11.72 -36.98 0.27
C SER A 89 -11.55 -36.13 1.54
N ALA A 90 -10.36 -35.54 1.77
CA ALA A 90 -10.10 -34.70 2.93
C ALA A 90 -10.43 -33.21 2.69
N TYR A 91 -10.13 -32.70 1.50
CA TYR A 91 -10.29 -31.29 1.14
C TYR A 91 -11.46 -31.02 0.19
N GLY A 92 -12.09 -32.06 -0.37
CA GLY A 92 -13.22 -31.91 -1.31
C GLY A 92 -12.84 -31.34 -2.68
N ILE A 93 -11.55 -31.16 -2.95
CA ILE A 93 -11.02 -30.58 -4.20
C ILE A 93 -9.91 -31.47 -4.76
N ASN A 94 -9.72 -31.41 -6.08
CA ASN A 94 -8.65 -32.15 -6.72
C ASN A 94 -7.27 -31.54 -6.45
N LEU A 95 -6.22 -32.37 -6.42
CA LEU A 95 -4.86 -31.94 -6.15
C LEU A 95 -4.34 -30.91 -7.17
N SER A 96 -4.75 -31.02 -8.44
CA SER A 96 -4.37 -30.06 -9.49
C SER A 96 -4.95 -28.66 -9.26
N PHE A 97 -6.20 -28.59 -8.79
CA PHE A 97 -6.92 -27.37 -8.46
C PHE A 97 -6.34 -26.79 -7.17
N PHE A 98 -5.91 -27.62 -6.23
CA PHE A 98 -5.13 -27.17 -5.09
C PHE A 98 -3.84 -26.44 -5.53
N PHE A 99 -3.11 -26.94 -6.52
CA PHE A 99 -1.93 -26.21 -7.04
C PHE A 99 -2.27 -24.86 -7.66
N TYR A 100 -3.42 -24.79 -8.35
CA TYR A 100 -3.93 -23.52 -8.86
C TYR A 100 -4.26 -22.54 -7.72
N MET A 101 -5.04 -23.00 -6.73
CA MET A 101 -5.41 -22.22 -5.55
C MET A 101 -4.19 -21.77 -4.74
N PHE A 102 -3.20 -22.64 -4.58
CA PHE A 102 -1.92 -22.31 -3.95
C PHE A 102 -1.23 -21.16 -4.69
N ARG A 103 -1.16 -21.21 -6.02
CA ARG A 103 -0.53 -20.14 -6.80
C ARG A 103 -1.32 -18.83 -6.71
N GLU A 104 -2.62 -18.87 -6.95
CA GLU A 104 -3.44 -17.67 -7.08
C GLU A 104 -3.80 -17.03 -5.74
N ASN A 105 -3.93 -17.80 -4.67
CA ASN A 105 -4.38 -17.25 -3.37
C ASN A 105 -3.27 -17.17 -2.33
N TYR A 106 -2.27 -18.04 -2.40
CA TYR A 106 -1.20 -18.09 -1.41
C TYR A 106 0.07 -17.42 -1.93
N LEU A 107 0.57 -17.83 -3.11
CA LEU A 107 1.78 -17.24 -3.69
C LEU A 107 1.58 -15.78 -4.13
N SER A 108 0.40 -15.42 -4.64
CA SER A 108 0.09 -14.05 -5.08
C SER A 108 0.27 -13.01 -3.97
N ARG A 109 0.04 -13.36 -2.69
CA ARG A 109 0.26 -12.45 -1.57
C ARG A 109 1.71 -11.98 -1.50
N TYR A 110 2.64 -12.85 -1.91
CA TYR A 110 4.07 -12.57 -1.93
C TYR A 110 4.52 -11.75 -3.15
N THR A 111 3.65 -11.33 -4.07
CA THR A 111 3.99 -10.30 -5.08
C THR A 111 3.88 -8.90 -4.48
N LEU A 112 2.78 -8.61 -3.78
CA LEU A 112 2.46 -7.30 -3.19
C LEU A 112 3.42 -6.92 -2.08
N PHE A 113 3.72 -7.84 -1.15
CA PHE A 113 4.75 -7.59 -0.12
C PHE A 113 6.12 -7.32 -0.73
N SER A 114 6.38 -7.87 -1.91
CA SER A 114 7.65 -7.75 -2.59
C SER A 114 7.88 -6.36 -3.21
N LEU A 115 6.79 -5.62 -3.48
CA LEU A 115 6.78 -4.21 -3.89
C LEU A 115 7.02 -3.25 -2.72
N ILE A 116 6.74 -3.67 -1.49
CA ILE A 116 6.93 -2.85 -0.28
C ILE A 116 8.30 -3.11 0.34
N VAL A 117 8.83 -4.33 0.19
CA VAL A 117 10.06 -4.79 0.87
C VAL A 117 11.30 -4.79 -0.04
N SER A 118 11.19 -4.56 -1.36
CA SER A 118 12.38 -4.31 -2.18
C SER A 118 12.90 -2.89 -1.95
N ASP A 119 14.23 -2.70 -1.92
CA ASP A 119 14.87 -1.38 -1.76
C ASP A 119 14.29 -0.37 -2.75
N GLU A 120 14.11 -0.77 -4.01
CA GLU A 120 13.48 0.01 -5.08
C GLU A 120 12.02 0.41 -4.78
N GLY A 121 11.27 -0.48 -4.14
CA GLY A 121 9.88 -0.26 -3.74
C GLY A 121 9.76 0.73 -2.59
N LEU A 122 10.66 0.63 -1.61
CA LEU A 122 10.78 1.57 -0.50
C LEU A 122 11.11 2.98 -1.03
N PHE A 123 12.07 3.09 -1.95
CA PHE A 123 12.38 4.37 -2.62
C PHE A 123 11.20 4.90 -3.43
N GLY A 124 10.45 4.04 -4.13
CA GLY A 124 9.24 4.43 -4.85
C GLY A 124 8.16 5.01 -3.94
N VAL A 125 7.88 4.35 -2.81
CA VAL A 125 6.92 4.83 -1.80
C VAL A 125 7.39 6.14 -1.16
N MET A 126 8.66 6.24 -0.80
CA MET A 126 9.24 7.47 -0.23
C MET A 126 9.19 8.64 -1.23
N THR A 127 9.46 8.38 -2.52
CA THR A 127 9.38 9.38 -3.57
C THR A 127 7.94 9.84 -3.79
N LEU A 128 6.99 8.91 -3.81
CA LEU A 128 5.56 9.24 -3.92
C LEU A 128 5.10 10.08 -2.73
N LEU A 129 5.49 9.71 -1.51
CA LEU A 129 5.19 10.49 -0.30
C LEU A 129 5.81 11.89 -0.36
N ALA A 130 7.06 12.01 -0.81
CA ALA A 130 7.72 13.30 -0.99
C ALA A 130 6.98 14.18 -2.00
N VAL A 131 6.56 13.61 -3.15
CA VAL A 131 5.77 14.32 -4.17
C VAL A 131 4.43 14.79 -3.60
N VAL A 132 3.71 13.93 -2.88
CA VAL A 132 2.43 14.29 -2.24
C VAL A 132 2.63 15.42 -1.21
N LEU A 133 3.66 15.33 -0.37
CA LEU A 133 3.98 16.38 0.61
C LEU A 133 4.32 17.72 -0.06
N LEU A 134 5.10 17.69 -1.15
CA LEU A 134 5.42 18.89 -1.93
C LEU A 134 4.18 19.50 -2.58
N LEU A 135 3.26 18.68 -3.10
CA LEU A 135 1.99 19.16 -3.65
C LEU A 135 1.12 19.81 -2.57
N ILE A 136 1.02 19.18 -1.39
CA ILE A 136 0.30 19.75 -0.24
C ILE A 136 0.94 21.08 0.19
N GLN A 137 2.26 21.15 0.30
CA GLN A 137 2.96 22.40 0.62
C GLN A 137 2.72 23.48 -0.43
N LYS A 138 2.78 23.14 -1.73
CA LYS A 138 2.54 24.09 -2.83
C LYS A 138 1.11 24.65 -2.78
N ILE A 139 0.12 23.80 -2.50
CA ILE A 139 -1.28 24.23 -2.34
C ILE A 139 -1.42 25.12 -1.10
N ARG A 140 -0.81 24.76 0.04
CA ARG A 140 -0.85 25.58 1.27
C ARG A 140 -0.16 26.93 1.09
N ASN A 141 1.00 26.97 0.44
CA ASN A 141 1.73 28.21 0.18
C ASN A 141 0.96 29.13 -0.77
N ARG A 142 0.32 28.58 -1.81
CA ARG A 142 -0.57 29.39 -2.68
C ARG A 142 -1.73 29.98 -1.90
N ARG A 143 -2.37 29.21 -1.01
CA ARG A 143 -3.45 29.73 -0.14
C ARG A 143 -2.96 30.81 0.82
N LYS A 144 -1.72 30.71 1.32
CA LYS A 144 -1.13 31.73 2.19
C LYS A 144 -0.85 33.03 1.44
N LEU A 145 -0.30 32.96 0.23
CA LEU A 145 -0.03 34.13 -0.62
C LEU A 145 -1.31 34.86 -1.03
N VAL A 146 -2.39 34.13 -1.33
CA VAL A 146 -3.70 34.75 -1.63
C VAL A 146 -4.24 35.51 -0.42
N ARG A 147 -4.14 34.95 0.79
CA ARG A 147 -4.58 35.65 2.01
C ARG A 147 -3.79 36.92 2.29
N LEU A 148 -2.46 36.89 2.11
CA LEU A 148 -1.62 38.07 2.27
C LEU A 148 -2.02 39.17 1.27
N GLY A 149 -2.25 38.81 0.00
CA GLY A 149 -2.73 39.79 -0.99
C GLY A 149 -4.10 40.38 -0.67
N GLU A 150 -5.04 39.57 -0.14
CA GLU A 150 -6.35 40.05 0.32
C GLU A 150 -6.27 40.97 1.56
N GLU A 151 -5.26 40.77 2.42
CA GLU A 151 -5.00 41.63 3.58
C GLU A 151 -4.38 42.96 3.14
N ASP A 152 -3.38 42.93 2.25
CA ASP A 152 -2.74 44.13 1.70
C ASP A 152 -3.75 45.01 0.94
N GLU A 153 -4.62 44.41 0.11
CA GLU A 153 -5.67 45.15 -0.61
C GLU A 153 -6.71 45.80 0.33
N LYS A 154 -6.99 45.19 1.48
CA LYS A 154 -7.90 45.78 2.48
C LYS A 154 -7.25 46.95 3.18
N GLU A 155 -5.98 46.83 3.55
CA GLU A 155 -5.23 47.92 4.16
C GLU A 155 -5.14 49.14 3.24
N GLU A 156 -4.91 48.94 1.93
CA GLU A 156 -4.90 50.04 0.96
C GLU A 156 -6.26 50.73 0.85
N ARG A 157 -7.36 49.97 0.74
CA ARG A 157 -8.71 50.54 0.70
C ARG A 157 -9.05 51.33 1.96
N GLU A 158 -8.62 50.85 3.12
CA GLU A 158 -8.81 51.57 4.38
C GLU A 158 -7.99 52.87 4.44
N ARG A 159 -6.75 52.87 3.94
CA ARG A 159 -5.92 54.08 3.86
C ARG A 159 -6.54 55.11 2.92
N ASP A 160 -6.98 54.70 1.75
CA ASP A 160 -7.63 55.58 0.77
C ASP A 160 -8.92 56.18 1.31
N ALA A 161 -9.74 55.37 2.01
CA ALA A 161 -10.95 55.85 2.67
C ALA A 161 -10.65 56.88 3.77
N ARG A 162 -9.57 56.68 4.56
CA ARG A 162 -9.13 57.63 5.58
C ARG A 162 -8.65 58.95 4.98
N LEU A 163 -7.81 58.90 3.94
CA LEU A 163 -7.33 60.07 3.22
C LEU A 163 -8.50 60.87 2.63
N THR A 164 -9.46 60.19 2.01
CA THR A 164 -10.64 60.83 1.43
C THR A 164 -11.50 61.51 2.52
N ALA A 165 -11.69 60.85 3.67
CA ALA A 165 -12.43 61.42 4.79
C ALA A 165 -11.70 62.63 5.44
N GLU A 166 -10.38 62.61 5.47
CA GLU A 166 -9.57 63.71 6.01
C GLU A 166 -9.57 64.94 5.08
N VAL A 167 -9.49 64.73 3.77
CA VAL A 167 -9.66 65.78 2.75
C VAL A 167 -11.06 66.40 2.85
N ALA A 168 -12.10 65.58 2.97
CA ALA A 168 -13.49 66.07 3.11
C ALA A 168 -13.68 66.93 4.38
N LYS A 169 -13.13 66.49 5.53
CA LYS A 169 -13.18 67.27 6.78
C LYS A 169 -12.42 68.59 6.68
N THR A 170 -11.30 68.61 5.95
CA THR A 170 -10.49 69.81 5.76
C THR A 170 -11.25 70.82 4.88
N ALA A 171 -11.89 70.36 3.81
CA ALA A 171 -12.74 71.18 2.95
C ALA A 171 -13.94 71.77 3.71
N GLU A 172 -14.64 70.97 4.54
CA GLU A 172 -15.75 71.46 5.38
C GLU A 172 -15.28 72.48 6.45
N GLY A 173 -14.05 72.32 6.96
CA GLY A 173 -13.43 73.25 7.90
C GLY A 173 -13.09 74.60 7.28
N GLU A 174 -12.67 74.61 6.02
CA GLU A 174 -12.38 75.83 5.25
C GLU A 174 -13.66 76.57 4.84
N GLU A 175 -14.72 75.86 4.44
CA GLU A 175 -16.03 76.47 4.15
C GLU A 175 -16.64 77.15 5.39
N ARG A 176 -16.50 76.54 6.57
CA ARG A 176 -16.95 77.15 7.84
C ARG A 176 -16.14 78.38 8.25
N LYS A 177 -14.86 78.48 7.88
CA LYS A 177 -14.05 79.68 8.11
C LYS A 177 -14.38 80.79 7.10
N GLY A 178 -14.54 80.45 5.82
CA GLY A 178 -14.93 81.40 4.77
C GLY A 178 -16.34 81.99 4.96
N GLY A 179 -17.27 81.23 5.54
CA GLY A 179 -18.60 81.72 5.92
C GLY A 179 -18.60 82.67 7.14
N ARG A 180 -17.59 82.58 8.02
CA ARG A 180 -17.49 83.42 9.22
C ARG A 180 -16.89 84.79 8.91
N GLU A 181 -15.99 84.90 7.94
CA GLU A 181 -15.42 86.17 7.49
C GLU A 181 -16.41 87.04 6.68
N LYS A 182 -17.32 86.41 5.92
CA LYS A 182 -18.35 87.14 5.16
C LYS A 182 -19.44 87.79 6.03
N ASN A 183 -19.67 87.29 7.25
CA ASN A 183 -20.64 87.89 8.18
C ASN A 183 -20.07 89.08 8.99
N LEU A 184 -18.74 89.27 9.03
CA LEU A 184 -18.10 90.40 9.71
C LEU A 184 -17.97 91.66 8.84
N THR A 185 -18.25 91.55 7.53
CA THR A 185 -18.11 92.66 6.56
C THR A 185 -19.45 93.29 6.15
N GLN A 186 -20.59 92.81 6.66
CA GLN A 186 -21.93 93.36 6.36
C GLN A 186 -22.60 94.10 7.53
N GLY A 187 -21.86 94.41 8.60
CA GLY A 187 -22.37 95.19 9.74
C GLY A 187 -21.71 96.56 9.86
N HIS A 188 -21.99 97.48 8.94
CA HIS A 188 -21.89 98.93 9.17
C HIS A 188 -22.68 99.71 8.11
#